data_AF-A0AAV2FNI3-F1
#
_entry.id   AF-A0AAV2FNI3-F1
#
_cell.length_a   1.000
_cell.length_b   1.000
_cell.length_c   1.000
_cell.angle_alpha   90.00
_cell.angle_beta   90.00
_cell.angle_gamma   90.00
#
_symmetry.space_group_name_H-M   'P 1'
#
loop_
_entity.id
_entity.type
_entity.pdbx_description
1 polymer ?
#
loop_
_entity_poly.entity_id
_entity_poly.type
_entity_poly.pdbx_seq_one_letter_code
_entity_poly.pdbx_strand_id
1 'polypeptide(L)'
;MVVELLTLREAIGWCLGLGFAMVRFEGDAKVVIDKINSRQASDNRVGAILEEVLHHFDSHPGLGVRFVGRNNNRVAHRVARKTLSLSPTMSRVFYFQAWLGTRM
;
A
#
# COMPACT_ATOMS: atom_id res chain seq x y z
N MET A 1 6.25 -9.25 -3.54
CA MET A 1 5.26 -9.50 -2.46
C MET A 1 5.64 -8.87 -1.11
N VAL A 2 6.80 -9.20 -0.53
CA VAL A 2 7.19 -8.70 0.83
C VAL A 2 7.41 -7.19 0.85
N VAL A 3 8.11 -6.64 -0.15
CA VAL A 3 8.40 -5.20 -0.25
C VAL A 3 7.11 -4.39 -0.36
N GLU A 4 6.15 -4.88 -1.14
CA GLU A 4 4.88 -4.23 -1.40
C GLU A 4 3.99 -4.23 -0.15
N LEU A 5 4.00 -5.32 0.62
CA LEU A 5 3.34 -5.38 1.93
C LEU A 5 3.97 -4.43 2.94
N LEU A 6 5.30 -4.40 3.05
CA LEU A 6 6.01 -3.45 3.92
C LEU A 6 5.76 -2.00 3.50
N THR A 7 5.67 -1.75 2.20
CA THR A 7 5.39 -0.42 1.66
C THR A 7 3.97 0.02 2.01
N LEU A 8 3.00 -0.89 1.87
CA LEU A 8 1.62 -0.62 2.25
C LEU A 8 1.47 -0.41 3.76
N ARG A 9 2.11 -1.25 4.59
CA ARG A 9 2.06 -1.10 6.05
C ARG A 9 2.55 0.28 6.48
N GLU A 10 3.68 0.72 5.92
CA GLU A 10 4.20 2.04 6.25
C GLU A 10 3.28 3.16 5.77
N ALA A 11 2.76 3.08 4.54
CA ALA A 11 1.83 4.07 4.02
C ALA A 11 0.57 4.20 4.88
N ILE A 12 0.05 3.07 5.37
CA ILE A 12 -1.05 3.06 6.34
C ILE A 12 -0.65 3.79 7.62
N GLY A 13 0.50 3.45 8.21
CA GLY A 13 0.99 4.10 9.44
C GLY A 13 1.16 5.61 9.29
N TRP A 14 1.69 6.08 8.16
CA TRP A 14 1.80 7.50 7.85
C TRP A 14 0.44 8.18 7.73
N CYS A 15 -0.50 7.58 6.99
CA CYS A 15 -1.82 8.16 6.82
C CYS A 15 -2.59 8.26 8.14
N LEU A 16 -2.54 7.20 8.96
CA LEU A 16 -3.17 7.19 10.28
C LEU A 16 -2.49 8.18 11.23
N GLY A 17 -1.16 8.26 11.22
CA GLY A 17 -0.39 9.23 12.02
C GLY A 17 -0.69 10.69 11.66
N LEU A 18 -1.10 10.96 10.42
CA LEU A 18 -1.56 12.29 9.96
C LEU A 18 -3.06 12.54 10.23
N GLY A 19 -3.78 11.58 10.82
CA GLY A 19 -5.20 11.72 11.16
C GLY A 19 -6.17 11.48 10.00
N PHE A 20 -5.73 10.88 8.89
CA PHE A 20 -6.64 10.55 7.80
C PHE A 20 -7.55 9.38 8.17
N ALA A 21 -8.86 9.64 8.22
CA ALA A 21 -9.88 8.63 8.51
C ALA A 21 -10.34 7.83 7.29
N MET A 22 -10.24 8.41 6.08
CA MET A 22 -10.69 7.78 4.83
C MET A 22 -9.57 7.81 3.79
N VAL A 23 -9.03 6.64 3.44
CA VAL A 23 -7.89 6.53 2.53
C VAL A 23 -8.06 5.33 1.60
N ARG A 24 -7.90 5.57 0.30
CA ARG A 24 -7.82 4.49 -0.69
C ARG A 24 -6.38 4.34 -1.18
N PHE A 25 -5.79 3.19 -0.90
CA PHE A 25 -4.46 2.80 -1.30
C PHE A 25 -4.48 2.12 -2.68
N GLU A 26 -3.83 2.72 -3.68
CA GLU A 26 -3.69 2.17 -5.03
C GLU A 26 -2.28 1.64 -5.33
N GLY A 27 -2.19 0.45 -5.95
CA GLY A 27 -0.91 -0.15 -6.34
C GLY A 27 -1.01 -1.15 -7.49
N ASP A 28 0.12 -1.54 -8.08
CA ASP A 28 0.21 -2.48 -9.21
C ASP A 28 0.51 -3.94 -8.77
N ALA A 29 0.53 -4.20 -7.47
CA ALA A 29 0.79 -5.53 -6.90
C ALA A 29 -0.49 -6.35 -6.76
N LYS A 30 -1.08 -6.79 -7.87
CA LYS A 30 -2.37 -7.51 -7.91
C LYS A 30 -2.47 -8.64 -6.89
N VAL A 31 -1.44 -9.47 -6.77
CA VAL A 31 -1.43 -10.61 -5.82
C VAL A 31 -1.56 -10.16 -4.37
N VAL A 32 -0.89 -9.08 -3.97
CA VAL A 32 -0.98 -8.54 -2.60
C VAL A 32 -2.36 -7.97 -2.34
N ILE A 33 -2.89 -7.23 -3.31
CA ILE A 33 -4.18 -6.58 -3.22
C ILE A 33 -5.32 -7.61 -3.17
N ASP A 34 -5.25 -8.64 -4.01
CA ASP A 34 -6.24 -9.72 -4.02
C ASP A 34 -6.20 -10.50 -2.69
N LYS A 35 -5.01 -10.76 -2.10
CA LYS A 35 -4.89 -11.38 -0.76
C LYS A 35 -5.52 -10.53 0.34
N ILE A 36 -5.31 -9.22 0.32
CA ILE A 36 -5.90 -8.31 1.31
C ILE A 36 -7.42 -8.26 1.16
N ASN A 37 -7.91 -8.11 -0.07
CA ASN A 37 -9.35 -8.02 -0.33
C ASN A 37 -10.09 -9.35 -0.06
N SER A 38 -9.44 -10.49 -0.26
CA SER A 38 -10.01 -11.82 0.00
C SER A 38 -9.83 -12.30 1.44
N ARG A 39 -9.09 -11.55 2.28
CA ARG A 39 -8.76 -11.95 3.66
C ARG A 39 -8.14 -13.34 3.77
N GLN A 40 -7.38 -13.73 2.75
CA GLN A 40 -6.62 -14.99 2.80
C GLN A 40 -5.40 -14.82 3.72
N ALA A 41 -5.52 -15.33 4.94
CA ALA A 41 -4.37 -15.53 5.83
C ALA A 41 -3.34 -16.45 5.14
N SER A 42 -2.05 -16.23 5.38
CA SER A 42 -0.99 -17.02 4.75
C SER A 42 -0.12 -17.73 5.78
N ASP A 43 0.05 -19.04 5.63
CA ASP A 43 0.80 -19.96 6.50
C ASP A 43 2.35 -19.82 6.47
N ASN A 44 2.90 -18.72 5.96
CA ASN A 44 4.35 -18.56 5.79
C ASN A 44 4.88 -17.28 6.45
N ARG A 45 6.22 -17.07 6.44
CA ARG A 45 6.89 -15.90 7.06
C ARG A 45 6.38 -14.52 6.59
N VAL A 46 5.67 -14.46 5.45
CA VAL A 46 5.02 -13.24 4.96
C VAL A 46 3.70 -12.98 5.72
N GLY A 47 3.15 -14.02 6.35
CA GLY A 47 1.94 -14.02 7.17
C GLY A 47 1.93 -12.94 8.23
N ALA A 48 2.99 -12.79 9.02
CA ALA A 48 3.01 -11.76 10.07
C ALA A 48 2.80 -10.33 9.53
N ILE A 49 3.49 -9.97 8.44
CA ILE A 49 3.32 -8.62 7.83
C ILE A 49 1.92 -8.51 7.19
N LEU A 50 1.44 -9.58 6.56
CA LEU A 50 0.10 -9.60 5.98
C LEU A 50 -0.97 -9.45 7.07
N GLU A 51 -0.84 -10.16 8.19
CA GLU A 51 -1.73 -10.09 9.35
C GLU A 51 -1.76 -8.69 9.97
N GLU A 52 -0.60 -8.04 10.13
CA GLU A 52 -0.53 -6.64 10.56
C GLU A 52 -1.30 -5.71 9.61
N VAL A 53 -1.11 -5.88 8.30
CA VAL A 53 -1.81 -5.08 7.28
C VAL A 53 -3.32 -5.35 7.33
N LEU A 54 -3.74 -6.61 7.42
CA LEU A 54 -5.15 -6.99 7.52
C LEU A 54 -5.78 -6.39 8.78
N HIS A 55 -5.08 -6.45 9.91
CA HIS A 55 -5.52 -5.87 11.17
C HIS A 55 -5.74 -4.34 11.04
N HIS A 56 -4.86 -3.63 10.33
CA HIS A 56 -5.09 -2.21 10.07
C HIS A 56 -6.38 -1.95 9.27
N PHE A 57 -6.66 -2.73 8.23
CA PHE A 57 -7.89 -2.60 7.44
C PHE A 57 -9.15 -3.00 8.24
N ASP A 58 -9.03 -3.92 9.20
CA ASP A 58 -10.15 -4.31 10.06
C ASP A 58 -10.44 -3.26 11.13
N SER A 59 -9.39 -2.71 11.75
CA SER A 59 -9.51 -1.68 12.78
C SER A 59 -9.88 -0.30 12.23
N HIS A 60 -9.71 -0.06 10.92
CA HIS A 60 -9.97 1.24 10.28
C HIS A 60 -10.80 1.04 9.01
N PRO A 61 -12.15 0.99 9.12
CA PRO A 61 -13.04 0.68 7.99
C PRO A 61 -13.05 1.76 6.89
N GLY A 62 -12.50 2.95 7.15
CA GLY A 62 -12.31 3.99 6.14
C GLY A 62 -11.10 3.75 5.23
N LEU A 63 -10.26 2.75 5.51
CA LEU A 63 -9.16 2.34 4.64
C LEU A 63 -9.65 1.35 3.59
N GLY A 64 -9.15 1.47 2.36
CA GLY A 64 -9.38 0.49 1.32
C GLY A 64 -8.18 0.34 0.39
N VAL A 65 -8.08 -0.77 -0.33
CA VAL A 65 -6.99 -1.01 -1.29
C VAL A 65 -7.55 -1.37 -2.67
N ARG A 66 -6.90 -0.88 -3.73
CA ARG A 66 -7.33 -1.09 -5.12
C ARG A 66 -6.16 -1.37 -6.06
N PHE A 67 -6.33 -2.38 -6.90
CA PHE A 67 -5.36 -2.65 -7.96
C PHE A 67 -5.53 -1.64 -9.10
N VAL A 68 -4.41 -1.07 -9.52
CA VAL A 68 -4.33 -0.17 -10.66
C VAL A 68 -3.23 -0.66 -11.58
N GLY A 69 -3.57 -0.89 -12.86
CA GLY A 69 -2.62 -1.37 -13.85
C GLY A 69 -1.42 -0.42 -14.01
N ARG A 70 -0.24 -0.97 -14.35
CA ARG A 70 1.03 -0.22 -14.46
C ARG A 70 0.96 1.06 -15.28
N ASN A 71 0.13 1.10 -16.33
CA ASN A 71 -0.04 2.29 -17.16
C ASN A 71 -0.68 3.46 -16.40
N ASN A 72 -1.50 3.17 -15.39
CA ASN A 72 -2.12 4.15 -14.51
C ASN A 72 -1.26 4.41 -13.25
N ASN A 73 -0.33 3.52 -12.91
CA ASN A 73 0.66 3.73 -11.85
C ASN A 73 2.00 4.35 -12.34
N ARG A 74 2.01 4.98 -13.53
CA ARG A 74 3.24 5.49 -14.17
C ARG A 74 3.97 6.54 -13.33
N VAL A 75 3.27 7.32 -12.52
CA VAL A 75 3.88 8.34 -11.64
C VAL A 75 4.66 7.65 -10.52
N ALA A 76 4.04 6.75 -9.76
CA ALA A 76 4.75 6.02 -8.70
C ALA A 76 5.88 5.16 -9.27
N HIS A 77 5.67 4.51 -10.43
CA HIS A 77 6.70 3.72 -11.09
C HIS A 77 7.90 4.58 -11.53
N ARG A 78 7.65 5.79 -12.08
CA ARG A 78 8.72 6.70 -12.52
C ARG A 78 9.50 7.27 -11.34
N VAL A 79 8.83 7.58 -10.23
CA VAL A 79 9.50 8.06 -9.02
C VAL A 79 10.30 6.93 -8.35
N ALA A 80 9.72 5.74 -8.18
CA ALA A 80 10.43 4.58 -7.64
C ALA A 80 11.70 4.26 -8.44
N ARG A 81 11.62 4.28 -9.79
CA ARG A 81 12.81 4.09 -10.65
C ARG A 81 13.85 5.19 -10.48
N LYS A 82 13.44 6.46 -10.38
CA LYS A 82 14.37 7.57 -10.17
C LYS A 82 15.06 7.48 -8.80
N THR A 83 14.33 7.13 -7.75
CA THR A 83 14.89 6.95 -6.41
C THR A 83 15.88 5.79 -6.38
N LEU A 84 15.56 4.66 -7.02
CA LEU A 84 16.49 3.52 -7.18
C LEU A 84 17.79 3.89 -7.91
N SER A 85 17.73 4.83 -8.86
CA SER A 85 18.92 5.30 -9.59
C SER A 85 19.77 6.33 -8.85
N LEU A 86 19.23 6.98 -7.81
CA LEU A 86 19.88 8.11 -7.13
C LEU A 86 20.63 7.71 -5.85
N SER A 87 20.30 6.58 -5.23
CA SER A 87 21.04 6.05 -4.08
C SER A 87 20.59 4.62 -3.77
N PRO A 88 21.50 3.63 -3.62
CA PRO A 88 21.16 2.32 -3.07
C PRO A 88 20.68 2.39 -1.61
N THR A 89 20.93 3.52 -0.93
CA THR A 89 20.78 3.68 0.52
C THR A 89 19.53 4.47 0.92
N MET A 90 18.83 5.13 -0.02
CA MET A 90 17.57 5.83 0.27
C MET A 90 16.40 5.14 -0.43
N SER A 91 16.14 3.90 -0.02
CA SER A 91 14.85 3.28 -0.27
C SER A 91 13.78 4.06 0.50
N ARG A 92 12.62 4.26 -0.15
CA ARG A 92 11.31 4.58 0.45
C ARG A 92 10.90 6.05 0.47
N VAL A 93 10.66 6.62 -0.71
CA VAL A 93 9.58 7.62 -0.86
C VAL A 93 8.33 6.85 -1.26
N PHE A 94 7.34 6.82 -0.36
CA PHE A 94 6.08 6.10 -0.49
C PHE A 94 5.14 6.87 -1.43
N TYR A 95 4.70 6.23 -2.52
CA TYR A 95 3.58 6.74 -3.31
C TYR A 95 2.47 5.71 -3.31
N PHE A 96 1.49 5.96 -2.43
CA PHE A 96 0.13 5.54 -2.63
C PHE A 96 -0.63 6.77 -3.11
N GLN A 97 -1.31 6.69 -4.26
CA GLN A 97 -2.30 7.71 -4.61
C GLN A 97 -3.49 7.56 -3.65
N ALA A 98 -3.39 8.19 -2.49
CA ALA A 98 -4.53 8.40 -1.61
C ALA A 98 -5.47 9.39 -2.30
N TRP A 99 -6.50 8.87 -2.98
CA TRP A 99 -7.62 9.70 -3.39
C TRP A 99 -8.42 10.04 -2.14
N LEU A 100 -8.33 11.29 -1.67
CA LEU A 100 -9.30 11.84 -0.72
C LEU A 100 -10.64 11.92 -1.45
N GLY A 101 -11.54 10.98 -1.16
CA GLY A 101 -12.87 11.00 -1.72
C GLY A 101 -13.64 12.21 -1.23
N THR A 102 -13.72 13.26 -2.05
CA THR A 102 -14.86 14.18 -2.02
C THR A 102 -15.88 13.64 -3.02
N ARG A 103 -16.89 12.95 -2.51
CA ARG A 103 -18.17 12.79 -3.22
C ARG A 103 -19.21 13.60 -2.45
N MET A 104 -19.50 14.79 -2.97
CA MET A 104 -20.86 15.34 -2.95
C MET A 104 -21.66 14.68 -4.07
#